data_AF-A0A1V1PA33-F1
#
_entry.id   AF-A0A1V1PA33-F1
#
_cell.length_a   1.000
_cell.length_b   1.000
_cell.length_c   1.000
_cell.angle_alpha   90.00
_cell.angle_beta   90.00
_cell.angle_gamma   90.00
#
_symmetry.space_group_name_H-M   'P 1'
#
loop_
_entity.id
_entity.type
_entity.pdbx_description
1 polymer ?
#
loop_
_entity_poly.entity_id
_entity_poly.type
_entity_poly.pdbx_seq_one_letter_code
_entity_poly.pdbx_strand_id
1 'polypeptide(L)'
;MLRLDKNNRWEIDSIEFAIKERVGKPENFIGRIKELEFLYTWADNIRNEVSRSIAFLGRRKIGKSLILERLYNIIYSENMGLIPFYYELTEGTRSGKEFYHDFITRFYMQIVGYYTRDISLIREAVDTQTDVKMERLVKHVQKCSIPHKAKIEDRLYNSIDTMKTNKPLYEYVIAATAAPRSFATIPDVQEKIVQMIDEFQYLNMYIDAGDEDKPCKAYMSTAEMKVAPLLITGSLMGVVSEELMRWLPQRFYEVMVPKMDIDESIAMTLNYSSIYGQPVTREVAQYIVHITNNVPGRIVELLTPNIHKSLIRTIRDADQALNFEVNMGNIKKDWDEYLNLAMNAVNDINMRQITFFLCKHEGKWFYPIELKQALSLQLDDKKLREELTLLHKYDLIEMSGGKYGGVFDRTLKKVLMTNYGDILQLPEKDFDAYFRNDSLLDYLKERIKQLELSLEEAHKLRSKLKILQGNHNHLKGHYYEHEVLLSLIKSIIDKNGGLTDGISVTDFSYKLRFFLETQNEIDIILESKHVVIMAECKNYAPENIYKITQKMVENFADKARQLAKDQFHHKDLRLGYFSKHGFVEKMTPVFDRLGIVAGS
;
A
#
# COMPACT_ATOMS: atom_id res chain seq x y z
N MET A 1 -13.44 1.43 9.48
CA MET A 1 -13.16 0.41 8.45
C MET A 1 -12.27 1.06 7.38
N LEU A 2 -10.93 1.14 7.45
CA LEU A 2 -9.98 0.90 8.54
C LEU A 2 -10.12 -0.41 9.33
N ARG A 3 -10.76 -1.46 8.78
CA ARG A 3 -11.09 -2.70 9.53
C ARG A 3 -10.93 -3.96 8.68
N LEU A 4 -10.32 -3.85 7.50
CA LEU A 4 -9.83 -5.02 6.77
C LEU A 4 -8.56 -5.56 7.44
N ASP A 5 -7.82 -4.69 8.12
CA ASP A 5 -6.73 -5.07 9.03
C ASP A 5 -7.22 -5.04 10.48
N LYS A 6 -6.90 -6.09 11.24
CA LYS A 6 -7.18 -6.15 12.70
C LYS A 6 -6.25 -5.23 13.49
N ASN A 7 -5.18 -4.72 12.87
CA ASN A 7 -4.18 -3.85 13.47
C ASN A 7 -4.33 -2.38 13.05
N ASN A 8 -5.52 -1.98 12.61
CA ASN A 8 -5.70 -0.69 12.01
C ASN A 8 -5.55 0.45 13.06
N ARG A 9 -4.65 1.39 12.79
CA ARG A 9 -4.18 2.39 13.77
C ARG A 9 -5.24 3.38 14.24
N TRP A 10 -6.18 3.77 13.36
CA TRP A 10 -7.18 4.78 13.69
C TRP A 10 -8.60 4.22 13.75
N GLU A 11 -9.32 4.58 14.81
CA GLU A 11 -10.75 4.35 14.92
C GLU A 11 -11.49 5.60 14.43
N ILE A 12 -12.55 5.44 13.63
CA ILE A 12 -13.28 6.59 13.08
C ILE A 12 -13.88 7.45 14.20
N ASP A 13 -14.36 6.82 15.26
CA ASP A 13 -14.99 7.47 16.40
C ASP A 13 -14.01 8.31 17.24
N SER A 14 -12.69 8.10 17.07
CA SER A 14 -11.65 8.89 17.73
C SER A 14 -11.14 10.07 16.90
N ILE A 15 -11.67 10.27 15.68
CA ILE A 15 -11.24 11.36 14.78
C ILE A 15 -12.25 12.52 14.90
N GLU A 16 -11.74 13.69 15.27
CA GLU A 16 -12.42 14.97 15.18
C GLU A 16 -12.26 15.55 13.77
N PHE A 17 -13.37 15.64 13.03
CA PHE A 17 -13.38 16.10 11.64
C PHE A 17 -13.40 17.64 11.54
N ALA A 18 -12.22 18.23 11.70
CA ALA A 18 -11.99 19.67 11.56
C ALA A 18 -12.30 20.19 10.16
N ILE A 19 -11.93 19.45 9.11
CA ILE A 19 -12.39 19.75 7.74
C ILE A 19 -13.39 18.69 7.30
N LYS A 20 -14.36 19.14 6.50
CA LYS A 20 -15.34 18.23 5.90
C LYS A 20 -14.70 17.53 4.71
N GLU A 21 -14.75 16.20 4.72
CA GLU A 21 -14.21 15.40 3.62
C GLU A 21 -15.17 15.40 2.43
N ARG A 22 -14.63 15.49 1.20
CA ARG A 22 -15.42 15.46 -0.04
C ARG A 22 -16.11 14.12 -0.28
N VAL A 23 -15.67 13.06 0.42
CA VAL A 23 -16.32 11.74 0.45
C VAL A 23 -17.71 11.78 1.12
N GLY A 24 -18.04 12.88 1.79
CA GLY A 24 -19.30 13.07 2.49
C GLY A 24 -19.22 12.56 3.92
N LYS A 25 -19.96 11.49 4.23
CA LYS A 25 -19.89 10.87 5.55
C LYS A 25 -18.54 10.16 5.73
N PRO A 26 -17.85 10.32 6.86
CA PRO A 26 -16.52 9.75 7.05
C PRO A 26 -16.42 8.23 6.88
N GLU A 27 -17.52 7.49 7.10
CA GLU A 27 -17.56 6.04 6.94
C GLU A 27 -17.51 5.60 5.46
N ASN A 28 -17.74 6.53 4.53
CA ASN A 28 -17.66 6.28 3.10
C ASN A 28 -16.21 6.27 2.59
N PHE A 29 -15.22 6.74 3.37
CA PHE A 29 -13.81 6.60 3.05
C PHE A 29 -13.37 5.15 3.27
N ILE A 30 -13.15 4.42 2.18
CA ILE A 30 -12.81 2.99 2.22
C ILE A 30 -11.45 2.78 1.58
N GLY A 31 -10.62 1.93 2.20
CA GLY A 31 -9.31 1.54 1.70
C GLY A 31 -8.25 2.63 1.82
N ARG A 32 -7.25 2.60 0.92
CA ARG A 32 -6.08 3.48 0.92
C ARG A 32 -5.25 3.38 2.19
N ILE A 33 -5.25 2.21 2.83
CA ILE A 33 -4.63 2.00 4.14
C ILE A 33 -3.11 2.22 4.03
N LYS A 34 -2.48 1.63 3.01
CA LYS A 34 -1.03 1.73 2.82
C LYS A 34 -0.58 3.15 2.52
N GLU A 35 -1.32 3.87 1.68
CA GLU A 35 -1.03 5.26 1.31
C GLU A 35 -1.19 6.19 2.52
N LEU A 36 -2.24 5.99 3.32
CA LEU A 36 -2.47 6.78 4.53
C LEU A 36 -1.42 6.49 5.60
N GLU A 37 -1.05 5.23 5.84
CA GLU A 37 0.03 4.85 6.76
C GLU A 37 1.39 5.41 6.33
N PHE A 38 1.68 5.39 5.03
CA PHE A 38 2.89 6.02 4.48
C PHE A 38 2.93 7.53 4.78
N LEU A 39 1.86 8.26 4.45
CA LEU A 39 1.80 9.70 4.67
C LEU A 39 1.74 10.07 6.15
N TYR A 40 1.08 9.27 6.97
CA TYR A 40 1.07 9.46 8.40
C TYR A 40 2.49 9.29 8.98
N THR A 41 3.20 8.22 8.61
CA THR A 41 4.58 8.00 9.05
C THR A 41 5.49 9.14 8.60
N TRP A 42 5.29 9.64 7.38
CA TRP A 42 5.98 10.83 6.90
C TRP A 42 5.65 12.06 7.75
N ALA A 43 4.38 12.30 8.11
CA ALA A 43 3.98 13.43 8.92
C ALA A 43 4.53 13.34 10.36
N ASP A 44 4.48 12.16 10.96
CA ASP A 44 4.98 11.87 12.32
C ASP A 44 6.48 12.23 12.46
N ASN A 45 7.25 11.89 11.42
CA ASN A 45 8.68 12.17 11.30
C ASN A 45 9.04 13.66 11.17
N ILE A 46 8.07 14.53 10.89
CA ILE A 46 8.28 16.00 10.86
C ILE A 46 8.68 16.50 12.25
N ARG A 47 8.16 15.89 13.33
CA ARG A 47 8.51 16.25 14.71
C ARG A 47 10.00 16.07 15.01
N ASN A 48 10.63 15.10 14.34
CA ASN A 48 12.06 14.81 14.45
C ASN A 48 12.89 15.56 13.40
N GLU A 49 12.26 16.43 12.60
CA GLU A 49 12.90 17.23 11.55
C GLU A 49 13.64 16.39 10.48
N VAL A 50 13.18 15.17 10.22
CA VAL A 50 13.80 14.28 9.21
C VAL A 50 13.02 14.22 7.88
N SER A 51 11.75 14.59 7.89
CA SER A 51 10.89 14.52 6.70
C SER A 51 11.28 15.51 5.61
N ARG A 52 11.24 15.06 4.36
CA ARG A 52 11.43 15.89 3.16
C ARG A 52 10.08 16.22 2.54
N SER A 53 9.99 17.29 1.76
CA SER A 53 8.78 17.57 0.99
C SER A 53 8.50 16.46 -0.02
N ILE A 54 7.22 16.08 -0.16
CA ILE A 54 6.72 15.02 -1.04
C ILE A 54 5.83 15.63 -2.11
N ALA A 55 6.01 15.17 -3.35
CA ALA A 55 5.05 15.37 -4.42
C ALA A 55 4.24 14.08 -4.61
N PHE A 56 2.99 14.09 -4.17
CA PHE A 56 2.07 12.97 -4.20
C PHE A 56 1.25 13.03 -5.50
N LEU A 57 1.80 12.45 -6.56
CA LEU A 57 1.32 12.61 -7.93
C LEU A 57 0.48 11.43 -8.36
N GLY A 58 -0.66 11.70 -8.97
CA GLY A 58 -1.58 10.65 -9.42
C GLY A 58 -2.65 11.23 -10.32
N ARG A 59 -3.23 10.41 -11.19
CA ARG A 59 -4.24 10.89 -12.13
C ARG A 59 -5.48 11.44 -11.42
N ARG A 60 -6.32 12.16 -12.17
CA ARG A 60 -7.64 12.60 -11.71
C ARG A 60 -8.44 11.41 -11.17
N LYS A 61 -9.28 11.67 -10.16
CA LYS A 61 -10.18 10.68 -9.54
C LYS A 61 -9.51 9.51 -8.80
N ILE A 62 -8.19 9.50 -8.66
CA ILE A 62 -7.48 8.47 -7.90
C ILE A 62 -7.69 8.59 -6.37
N GLY A 63 -8.14 9.75 -5.89
CA GLY A 63 -8.48 9.98 -4.47
C GLY A 63 -7.42 10.73 -3.65
N LYS A 64 -6.49 11.45 -4.28
CA LYS A 64 -5.41 12.19 -3.58
C LYS A 64 -5.94 13.14 -2.53
N SER A 65 -6.85 14.03 -2.91
CA SER A 65 -7.42 15.04 -2.00
C SER A 65 -8.14 14.40 -0.81
N LEU A 66 -8.87 13.30 -1.04
CA LEU A 66 -9.55 12.57 0.05
C LEU A 66 -8.53 12.02 1.06
N ILE A 67 -7.39 11.51 0.59
CA ILE A 67 -6.32 11.02 1.47
C ILE A 67 -5.72 12.18 2.27
N LEU A 68 -5.46 13.33 1.65
CA LEU A 68 -4.98 14.54 2.32
C LEU A 68 -5.99 15.03 3.37
N GLU A 69 -7.28 15.06 3.02
CA GLU A 69 -8.34 15.49 3.93
C GLU A 69 -8.43 14.59 5.16
N ARG A 70 -8.34 13.27 4.95
CA ARG A 70 -8.31 12.29 6.04
C ARG A 70 -7.06 12.45 6.91
N LEU A 71 -5.90 12.64 6.30
CA LEU A 71 -4.64 12.88 7.01
C LEU A 71 -4.70 14.15 7.85
N TYR A 72 -5.27 15.24 7.32
CA TYR A 72 -5.49 16.48 8.04
C TYR A 72 -6.29 16.24 9.32
N ASN A 73 -7.45 15.56 9.19
CA ASN A 73 -8.34 15.28 10.32
C ASN A 73 -7.66 14.39 11.37
N ILE A 74 -6.87 13.40 10.96
CA ILE A 74 -6.08 12.56 11.87
C ILE A 74 -5.07 13.41 12.66
N ILE A 75 -4.23 14.19 11.98
CA ILE A 75 -3.20 15.02 12.63
C ILE A 75 -3.84 16.06 13.57
N TYR A 76 -4.93 16.68 13.12
CA TYR A 76 -5.69 17.62 13.93
C TYR A 76 -6.21 16.98 15.21
N SER A 77 -6.76 15.76 15.12
CA SER A 77 -7.33 15.04 16.27
C SER A 77 -6.28 14.65 17.29
N GLU A 78 -5.11 14.20 16.82
CA GLU A 78 -4.02 13.76 17.69
C GLU A 78 -3.35 14.91 18.46
N ASN A 79 -3.31 16.13 17.87
CA ASN A 79 -2.81 17.34 18.53
C ASN A 79 -1.40 17.17 19.17
N MET A 80 -0.50 16.44 18.50
CA MET A 80 0.83 16.10 19.04
C MET A 80 1.94 17.08 18.61
N GLY A 81 1.65 18.38 18.60
CA GLY A 81 2.60 19.42 18.17
C GLY A 81 2.84 19.48 16.65
N LEU A 82 1.95 18.87 15.87
CA LEU A 82 1.90 18.99 14.40
C LEU A 82 0.63 19.72 14.01
N ILE A 83 0.78 20.91 13.43
CA ILE A 83 -0.36 21.69 12.95
C ILE A 83 -0.55 21.37 11.47
N PRO A 84 -1.69 20.75 11.08
CA PRO A 84 -1.98 20.53 9.69
C PRO A 84 -2.47 21.84 9.05
N PHE A 85 -1.92 22.16 7.87
CA PHE A 85 -2.35 23.31 7.07
C PHE A 85 -2.75 22.80 5.69
N TYR A 86 -4.02 22.93 5.34
CA TYR A 86 -4.57 22.53 4.05
C TYR A 86 -4.88 23.76 3.20
N TYR A 87 -4.38 23.79 1.97
CA TYR A 87 -4.69 24.84 1.00
C TYR A 87 -4.87 24.24 -0.38
N GLU A 88 -6.04 24.45 -0.97
CA GLU A 88 -6.34 24.05 -2.35
C GLU A 88 -6.10 25.23 -3.29
N LEU A 89 -5.24 25.03 -4.28
CA LEU A 89 -5.16 25.95 -5.40
C LEU A 89 -6.36 25.72 -6.31
N THR A 90 -7.00 26.79 -6.75
CA THR A 90 -8.18 26.72 -7.62
C THR A 90 -7.88 27.28 -9.00
N GLU A 91 -8.74 26.95 -9.95
CA GLU A 91 -8.75 27.59 -11.25
C GLU A 91 -9.17 29.06 -11.14
N GLY A 92 -8.77 29.85 -12.15
CA GLY A 92 -9.07 31.27 -12.27
C GLY A 92 -7.88 32.15 -11.90
N THR A 93 -7.54 33.07 -12.80
CA THR A 93 -6.38 33.96 -12.66
C THR A 93 -6.50 34.85 -11.43
N ARG A 94 -5.42 34.91 -10.64
CA ARG A 94 -5.29 35.79 -9.46
C ARG A 94 -3.91 36.44 -9.47
N SER A 95 -3.83 37.70 -9.08
CA SER A 95 -2.53 38.36 -8.86
C SER A 95 -1.80 37.76 -7.66
N GLY A 96 -0.47 37.85 -7.64
CA GLY A 96 0.36 37.43 -6.51
C GLY A 96 -0.04 38.10 -5.19
N LYS A 97 -0.58 39.32 -5.26
CA LYS A 97 -1.11 40.06 -4.09
C LYS A 97 -2.42 39.46 -3.57
N GLU A 98 -3.34 39.08 -4.44
CA GLU A 98 -4.57 38.37 -4.06
C GLU A 98 -4.26 36.98 -3.49
N PHE A 99 -3.33 36.26 -4.12
CA PHE A 99 -2.83 34.98 -3.61
C PHE A 99 -2.24 35.13 -2.21
N TYR A 100 -1.40 36.13 -1.98
CA TYR A 100 -0.85 36.40 -0.64
C TYR A 100 -1.93 36.68 0.39
N HIS A 101 -2.92 37.51 0.04
CA HIS A 101 -4.01 37.82 0.94
C HIS A 101 -4.79 36.57 1.35
N ASP A 102 -5.19 35.76 0.38
CA ASP A 102 -5.96 34.53 0.61
C ASP A 102 -5.15 33.50 1.40
N PHE A 103 -3.93 33.20 0.95
CA PHE A 103 -3.05 32.20 1.55
C PHE A 103 -2.71 32.52 3.01
N ILE A 104 -2.28 33.76 3.29
CA ILE A 104 -1.91 34.17 4.66
C ILE A 104 -3.12 34.12 5.58
N THR A 105 -4.27 34.62 5.12
CA THR A 105 -5.48 34.66 5.95
C THR A 105 -5.93 33.24 6.29
N ARG A 106 -6.00 32.34 5.30
CA ARG A 106 -6.37 30.93 5.53
C ARG A 106 -5.37 30.19 6.40
N PHE A 107 -4.06 30.44 6.22
CA PHE A 107 -3.02 29.86 7.06
C PHE A 107 -3.23 30.22 8.54
N TYR A 108 -3.34 31.52 8.84
CA TYR A 108 -3.51 31.93 10.24
C TYR A 108 -4.90 31.59 10.80
N MET A 109 -5.96 31.54 9.99
CA MET A 109 -7.25 31.00 10.44
C MET A 109 -7.12 29.54 10.90
N GLN A 110 -6.41 28.70 10.15
CA GLN A 110 -6.18 27.30 10.54
C GLN A 110 -5.28 27.18 11.77
N ILE A 111 -4.23 28.01 11.89
CA ILE A 111 -3.38 28.07 13.10
C ILE A 111 -4.20 28.43 14.34
N VAL A 112 -5.02 29.48 14.24
CA VAL A 112 -5.86 29.93 15.34
C VAL A 112 -6.91 28.88 15.66
N GLY A 113 -7.57 28.31 14.66
CA GLY A 113 -8.56 27.25 14.82
C GLY A 113 -7.98 25.97 15.43
N TYR A 114 -6.72 25.65 15.14
CA TYR A 114 -5.99 24.57 15.78
C TYR A 114 -5.80 24.83 17.28
N TYR A 115 -5.31 26.01 17.67
CA TYR A 115 -5.08 26.34 19.08
C TYR A 115 -6.37 26.51 19.87
N THR A 116 -7.43 27.07 19.28
CA THR A 116 -8.73 27.26 19.95
C THR A 116 -9.61 26.01 19.91
N ARG A 117 -9.25 25.01 19.10
CA ARG A 117 -10.12 23.89 18.71
C ARG A 117 -11.43 24.35 18.06
N ASP A 118 -11.41 25.50 17.39
CA ASP A 118 -12.56 26.02 16.67
C ASP A 118 -12.63 25.45 15.24
N ILE A 119 -13.39 24.37 15.10
CA ILE A 119 -13.67 23.74 13.81
C ILE A 119 -14.36 24.70 12.83
N SER A 120 -15.19 25.63 13.32
CA SER A 120 -15.92 26.55 12.44
C SER A 120 -14.95 27.47 11.69
N LEU A 121 -13.93 27.97 12.41
CA LEU A 121 -12.87 28.78 11.82
C LEU A 121 -12.03 28.01 10.80
N ILE A 122 -11.74 26.73 11.08
CA ILE A 122 -11.02 25.85 10.15
C ILE A 122 -11.83 25.59 8.88
N ARG A 123 -13.14 25.32 9.02
CA ARG A 123 -14.04 25.09 7.88
C ARG A 123 -14.17 26.32 7.01
N GLU A 124 -14.28 27.50 7.60
CA GLU A 124 -14.26 28.77 6.86
C GLU A 124 -12.92 28.96 6.12
N ALA A 125 -11.80 28.59 6.75
CA ALA A 125 -10.47 28.72 6.17
C ALA A 125 -10.21 27.80 4.97
N VAL A 126 -10.83 26.63 4.90
CA VAL A 126 -10.69 25.71 3.75
C VAL A 126 -11.78 25.86 2.70
N ASP A 127 -12.82 26.65 2.96
CA ASP A 127 -13.87 26.94 1.99
C ASP A 127 -13.41 28.00 0.98
N THR A 128 -13.14 27.56 -0.25
CA THR A 128 -12.66 28.42 -1.33
C THR A 128 -13.68 29.44 -1.82
N GLN A 129 -14.96 29.30 -1.45
CA GLN A 129 -16.03 30.24 -1.82
C GLN A 129 -16.16 31.40 -0.83
N THR A 130 -15.63 31.26 0.39
CA THR A 130 -15.74 32.28 1.42
C THR A 130 -14.66 33.36 1.23
N ASP A 131 -15.09 34.62 1.19
CA ASP A 131 -14.22 35.80 1.24
C ASP A 131 -13.66 36.00 2.66
N VAL A 132 -12.37 35.73 2.84
CA VAL A 132 -11.68 35.82 4.12
C VAL A 132 -11.00 37.19 4.27
N LYS A 133 -11.06 37.80 5.46
CA LYS A 133 -10.49 39.14 5.70
C LYS A 133 -9.54 39.16 6.89
N MET A 134 -8.31 39.63 6.66
CA MET A 134 -7.27 39.71 7.70
C MET A 134 -7.73 40.54 8.91
N GLU A 135 -8.44 41.65 8.71
CA GLU A 135 -8.87 42.52 9.81
C GLU A 135 -9.89 41.83 10.72
N ARG A 136 -10.72 40.94 10.16
CA ARG A 136 -11.64 40.12 10.97
C ARG A 136 -10.87 39.12 11.81
N LEU A 137 -9.88 38.47 11.21
CA LEU A 137 -9.02 37.51 11.91
C LEU A 137 -8.24 38.18 13.05
N VAL A 138 -7.64 39.35 12.82
CA VAL A 138 -6.95 40.12 13.87
C VAL A 138 -7.88 40.38 15.06
N LYS A 139 -9.10 40.87 14.81
CA LYS A 139 -10.10 41.12 15.88
C LYS A 139 -10.51 39.84 16.62
N HIS A 140 -10.50 38.69 15.94
CA HIS A 140 -10.76 37.40 16.56
C HIS A 140 -9.59 37.00 17.46
N VAL A 141 -8.35 37.02 16.95
CA VAL A 141 -7.13 36.70 17.72
C VAL A 141 -6.99 37.56 18.98
N GLN A 142 -7.29 38.86 18.89
CA GLN A 142 -7.28 39.78 20.04
C GLN A 142 -8.20 39.33 21.18
N LYS A 143 -9.29 38.64 20.88
CA LYS A 143 -10.24 38.14 21.88
C LYS A 143 -9.89 36.74 22.40
N CYS A 144 -9.10 35.98 21.65
CA CYS A 144 -8.70 34.64 22.02
C CYS A 144 -7.55 34.62 23.03
N SER A 145 -7.48 33.54 23.80
CA SER A 145 -6.33 33.16 24.61
C SER A 145 -5.69 31.94 23.98
N ILE A 146 -4.61 32.14 23.23
CA ILE A 146 -3.90 31.10 22.48
C ILE A 146 -2.39 31.22 22.66
N PRO A 147 -1.63 30.12 22.50
CA PRO A 147 -0.19 30.17 22.39
C PRO A 147 0.27 31.15 21.31
N HIS A 148 1.41 31.80 21.54
CA HIS A 148 2.07 32.68 20.57
C HIS A 148 1.21 33.87 20.08
N LYS A 149 0.14 34.24 20.79
CA LYS A 149 -0.79 35.31 20.39
C LYS A 149 -0.10 36.58 19.89
N ALA A 150 0.79 37.16 20.67
CA ALA A 150 1.48 38.41 20.31
C ALA A 150 2.29 38.26 19.00
N LYS A 151 2.91 37.09 18.78
CA LYS A 151 3.66 36.77 17.56
C LYS A 151 2.72 36.61 16.36
N ILE A 152 1.55 35.99 16.55
CA ILE A 152 0.52 35.86 15.51
C ILE A 152 -0.06 37.24 15.14
N GLU A 153 -0.39 38.07 16.13
CA GLU A 153 -0.89 39.43 15.93
C GLU A 153 0.12 40.28 15.16
N ASP A 154 1.39 40.30 15.57
CA ASP A 154 2.45 41.02 14.88
C ASP A 154 2.58 40.60 13.41
N ARG A 155 2.56 39.29 13.13
CA ARG A 155 2.61 38.77 11.77
C ARG A 155 1.40 39.22 10.94
N LEU A 156 0.19 39.18 11.49
CA LEU A 156 -1.01 39.64 10.81
C LEU A 156 -1.00 41.15 10.53
N TYR A 157 -0.56 41.97 11.48
CA TYR A 157 -0.40 43.41 11.27
C TYR A 157 0.64 43.72 10.18
N ASN A 158 1.78 43.05 10.22
CA ASN A 158 2.81 43.15 9.18
C ASN A 158 2.29 42.73 7.80
N SER A 159 1.40 41.74 7.74
CA SER A 159 0.73 41.33 6.50
C SER A 159 -0.24 42.39 5.99
N ILE A 160 -1.05 43.00 6.87
CA ILE A 160 -1.94 44.11 6.51
C ILE A 160 -1.13 45.30 5.99
N ASP A 161 -0.01 45.64 6.61
CA ASP A 161 0.85 46.73 6.14
C ASP A 161 1.54 46.38 4.81
N THR A 162 1.96 45.13 4.63
CA THR A 162 2.47 44.64 3.33
C THR A 162 1.42 44.81 2.23
N MET A 163 0.15 44.55 2.50
CA MET A 163 -0.95 44.76 1.56
C MET A 163 -1.17 46.22 1.16
N LYS A 164 -0.71 47.19 1.96
CA LYS A 164 -0.77 48.64 1.63
C LYS A 164 0.41 49.08 0.75
N THR A 165 1.47 48.28 0.66
CA THR A 165 2.63 48.60 -0.16
C THR A 165 2.40 48.27 -1.64
N ASN A 166 3.26 48.80 -2.51
CA ASN A 166 3.30 48.46 -3.94
C ASN A 166 4.62 47.76 -4.27
N LYS A 167 4.74 46.50 -3.85
CA LYS A 167 5.87 45.62 -4.18
C LYS A 167 5.65 44.90 -5.51
N PRO A 168 6.72 44.39 -6.17
CA PRO A 168 6.58 43.44 -7.27
C PRO A 168 5.67 42.28 -6.88
N LEU A 169 4.84 41.79 -7.80
CA LEU A 169 3.84 40.75 -7.51
C LEU A 169 4.48 39.46 -6.98
N TYR A 170 5.65 39.08 -7.50
CA TYR A 170 6.38 37.90 -7.03
C TYR A 170 6.81 37.97 -5.55
N GLU A 171 7.08 39.15 -5.00
CA GLU A 171 7.42 39.31 -3.58
C GLU A 171 6.28 38.91 -2.65
N TYR A 172 5.03 39.12 -3.09
CA TYR A 172 3.86 38.63 -2.37
C TYR A 172 3.79 37.10 -2.40
N VAL A 173 4.12 36.46 -3.53
CA VAL A 173 4.17 35.00 -3.63
C VAL A 173 5.27 34.42 -2.72
N ILE A 174 6.47 35.02 -2.70
CA ILE A 174 7.54 34.64 -1.78
C ILE A 174 7.08 34.76 -0.33
N ALA A 175 6.47 35.87 0.04
CA ALA A 175 6.02 36.11 1.41
C ALA A 175 4.91 35.12 1.83
N ALA A 176 3.98 34.79 0.93
CA ALA A 176 2.91 33.82 1.18
C ALA A 176 3.48 32.43 1.47
N THR A 177 4.27 31.92 0.53
CA THR A 177 4.85 30.57 0.59
C THR A 177 5.87 30.41 1.72
N ALA A 178 6.47 31.50 2.20
CA ALA A 178 7.37 31.47 3.35
C ALA A 178 6.64 31.50 4.71
N ALA A 179 5.34 31.83 4.77
CA ALA A 179 4.66 32.05 6.05
C ALA A 179 4.62 30.81 6.96
N PRO A 180 4.33 29.58 6.48
CA PRO A 180 4.30 28.40 7.34
C PRO A 180 5.65 28.09 7.98
N ARG A 181 6.74 28.13 7.20
CA ARG A 181 8.09 27.98 7.75
C ARG A 181 8.47 29.12 8.69
N SER A 182 8.04 30.35 8.40
CA SER A 182 8.38 31.54 9.18
C SER A 182 7.67 31.57 10.52
N PHE A 183 6.55 30.85 10.66
CA PHE A 183 5.86 30.61 11.92
C PHE A 183 6.57 29.51 12.73
N ALA A 184 6.87 28.37 12.09
CA ALA A 184 7.49 27.21 12.73
C ALA A 184 8.92 27.47 13.25
N THR A 185 9.57 28.54 12.81
CA THR A 185 10.93 28.95 13.24
C THR A 185 10.95 30.12 14.20
N ILE A 186 9.78 30.64 14.60
CA ILE A 186 9.72 31.70 15.62
C ILE A 186 10.31 31.13 16.92
N PRO A 187 11.17 31.87 17.64
CA PRO A 187 11.65 31.44 18.95
C PRO A 187 10.50 30.95 19.83
N ASP A 188 10.70 29.91 20.63
CA ASP A 188 9.71 29.30 21.53
C ASP A 188 8.52 28.58 20.85
N VAL A 189 8.37 28.64 19.52
CA VAL A 189 7.41 27.78 18.81
C VAL A 189 8.04 26.40 18.65
N GLN A 190 7.45 25.40 19.29
CA GLN A 190 7.89 24.00 19.17
C GLN A 190 7.08 23.25 18.12
N GLU A 191 5.87 23.74 17.82
CA GLU A 191 4.96 23.18 16.86
C GLU A 191 5.55 23.22 15.45
N LYS A 192 5.42 22.11 14.72
CA LYS A 192 5.81 22.02 13.32
C LYS A 192 4.57 22.04 12.43
N ILE A 193 4.74 22.44 11.17
CA ILE A 193 3.62 22.57 10.23
C ILE A 193 3.66 21.44 9.21
N VAL A 194 2.52 20.79 8.99
CA VAL A 194 2.33 19.86 7.88
C VAL A 194 1.61 20.61 6.76
N GLN A 195 2.35 21.08 5.76
CA GLN A 195 1.77 21.86 4.65
C GLN A 195 1.21 20.91 3.60
N MET A 196 -0.10 20.93 3.40
CA MET A 196 -0.81 20.14 2.39
C MET A 196 -1.34 21.07 1.31
N ILE A 197 -0.71 21.08 0.14
CA ILE A 197 -1.08 21.96 -0.97
C ILE A 197 -1.71 21.11 -2.08
N ASP A 198 -3.02 21.22 -2.24
CA ASP A 198 -3.77 20.44 -3.24
C ASP A 198 -3.76 21.14 -4.61
N GLU A 199 -3.65 20.35 -5.68
CA GLU A 199 -3.62 20.78 -7.09
C GLU A 199 -2.53 21.82 -7.42
N PHE A 200 -1.28 21.50 -7.05
CA PHE A 200 -0.11 22.36 -7.14
C PHE A 200 0.17 22.97 -8.52
N GLN A 201 -0.21 22.28 -9.61
CA GLN A 201 -0.04 22.81 -10.97
C GLN A 201 -0.72 24.17 -11.18
N TYR A 202 -1.81 24.43 -10.45
CA TYR A 202 -2.57 25.66 -10.59
C TYR A 202 -1.82 26.90 -10.09
N LEU A 203 -0.76 26.72 -9.29
CA LEU A 203 0.13 27.80 -8.90
C LEU A 203 0.79 28.45 -10.13
N ASN A 204 1.32 27.66 -11.04
CA ASN A 204 1.98 28.18 -12.24
C ASN A 204 0.98 28.53 -13.35
N MET A 205 -0.20 27.91 -13.36
CA MET A 205 -1.22 28.15 -14.40
C MET A 205 -2.02 29.43 -14.16
N TYR A 206 -2.27 29.79 -12.90
CA TYR A 206 -3.27 30.82 -12.58
C TYR A 206 -2.78 31.94 -11.65
N ILE A 207 -1.61 31.83 -11.02
CA ILE A 207 -1.09 32.94 -10.20
C ILE A 207 -0.19 33.84 -11.05
N ASP A 208 -0.62 35.08 -11.24
CA ASP A 208 0.15 36.12 -11.90
C ASP A 208 1.17 36.73 -10.93
N ALA A 209 2.44 36.33 -11.08
CA ALA A 209 3.55 36.86 -10.30
C ALA A 209 4.29 38.04 -10.98
N GLY A 210 3.68 38.66 -12.01
CA GLY A 210 4.30 39.74 -12.78
C GLY A 210 5.36 39.20 -13.74
N ASP A 211 6.58 39.72 -13.65
CA ASP A 211 7.68 39.33 -14.55
C ASP A 211 8.15 37.87 -14.36
N GLU A 212 7.83 37.24 -13.22
CA GLU A 212 8.14 35.84 -12.95
C GLU A 212 7.04 34.93 -13.49
N ASP A 213 7.36 34.12 -14.49
CA ASP A 213 6.42 33.24 -15.18
C ASP A 213 6.22 31.88 -14.48
N LYS A 214 7.00 31.59 -13.42
CA LYS A 214 6.94 30.35 -12.63
C LYS A 214 6.89 30.66 -11.13
N PRO A 215 5.72 31.06 -10.61
CA PRO A 215 5.50 31.34 -9.18
C PRO A 215 5.95 30.22 -8.23
N CYS A 216 5.96 28.95 -8.69
CA CYS A 216 6.45 27.82 -7.88
C CYS A 216 7.90 27.97 -7.38
N LYS A 217 8.75 28.76 -8.06
CA LYS A 217 10.12 29.07 -7.62
C LYS A 217 10.16 29.70 -6.22
N ALA A 218 9.08 30.32 -5.76
CA ALA A 218 8.97 30.85 -4.41
C ALA A 218 9.19 29.76 -3.32
N TYR A 219 8.91 28.49 -3.64
CA TYR A 219 9.14 27.36 -2.75
C TYR A 219 10.60 26.86 -2.71
N MET A 220 11.54 27.44 -3.46
CA MET A 220 12.94 26.98 -3.51
C MET A 220 13.57 26.80 -2.12
N SER A 221 13.39 27.77 -1.22
CA SER A 221 13.89 27.66 0.15
C SER A 221 12.93 26.94 1.10
N THR A 222 11.62 27.11 0.91
CA THR A 222 10.61 26.52 1.79
C THR A 222 10.55 25.00 1.68
N ALA A 223 10.70 24.44 0.48
CA ALA A 223 10.60 23.00 0.24
C ALA A 223 11.72 22.18 0.90
N GLU A 224 12.83 22.81 1.28
CA GLU A 224 13.94 22.16 1.98
C GLU A 224 13.72 22.09 3.50
N MET A 225 12.82 22.91 4.04
CA MET A 225 12.62 23.07 5.47
C MET A 225 11.98 21.85 6.11
N LYS A 226 12.58 21.39 7.21
CA LYS A 226 12.15 20.21 7.97
C LYS A 226 11.06 20.49 9.00
N VAL A 227 10.96 21.74 9.43
CA VAL A 227 9.98 22.22 10.40
C VAL A 227 8.62 22.53 9.77
N ALA A 228 8.58 22.63 8.44
CA ALA A 228 7.37 22.88 7.67
C ALA A 228 7.50 22.26 6.26
N PRO A 229 7.64 20.94 6.12
CA PRO A 229 7.76 20.33 4.80
C PRO A 229 6.40 20.33 4.09
N LEU A 230 6.46 20.20 2.76
CA LEU A 230 5.27 20.20 1.91
C LEU A 230 4.87 18.78 1.49
N LEU A 231 3.57 18.53 1.51
CA LEU A 231 2.89 17.49 0.77
C LEU A 231 2.07 18.17 -0.33
N ILE A 232 2.55 18.11 -1.56
CA ILE A 232 1.84 18.68 -2.70
C ILE A 232 1.14 17.57 -3.49
N THR A 233 -0.01 17.86 -4.07
CA THR A 233 -0.65 16.96 -5.04
C THR A 233 -0.67 17.60 -6.42
N GLY A 234 -0.87 16.78 -7.45
CA GLY A 234 -1.18 17.29 -8.77
C GLY A 234 -1.85 16.24 -9.64
N SER A 235 -2.90 16.65 -10.34
CA SER A 235 -3.64 15.81 -11.26
C SER A 235 -3.05 15.77 -12.68
N LEU A 236 -2.24 16.77 -13.07
CA LEU A 236 -1.44 16.81 -14.29
C LEU A 236 -0.01 16.35 -13.97
N MET A 237 0.21 15.03 -13.89
CA MET A 237 1.39 14.49 -13.22
C MET A 237 2.68 14.86 -13.95
N GLY A 238 2.71 14.69 -15.28
CA GLY A 238 3.86 15.06 -16.09
C GLY A 238 4.15 16.57 -16.09
N VAL A 239 3.11 17.43 -15.99
CA VAL A 239 3.29 18.89 -15.84
C VAL A 239 3.97 19.20 -14.51
N VAL A 240 3.45 18.69 -13.40
CA VAL A 240 4.03 18.95 -12.08
C VAL A 240 5.45 18.37 -11.99
N SER A 241 5.68 17.14 -12.42
CA SER A 241 7.01 16.51 -12.39
C SER A 241 8.05 17.31 -13.19
N GLU A 242 7.68 17.81 -14.39
CA GLU A 242 8.58 18.67 -15.18
C GLU A 242 8.88 20.00 -14.47
N GLU A 243 7.87 20.63 -13.88
CA GLU A 243 8.05 21.88 -13.13
C GLU A 243 8.94 21.69 -11.91
N LEU A 244 8.76 20.60 -11.16
CA LEU A 244 9.62 20.24 -10.04
C LEU A 244 11.06 19.96 -10.51
N MET A 245 11.23 19.21 -11.60
CA MET A 245 12.54 18.90 -12.14
C MET A 245 13.30 20.17 -12.60
N ARG A 246 12.60 21.11 -13.25
CA ARG A 246 13.23 22.31 -13.81
C ARG A 246 13.47 23.40 -12.77
N TRP A 247 12.50 23.63 -11.89
CA TRP A 247 12.48 24.83 -11.03
C TRP A 247 12.72 24.50 -9.55
N LEU A 248 12.44 23.27 -9.12
CA LEU A 248 12.61 22.83 -7.74
C LEU A 248 13.43 21.51 -7.67
N PRO A 249 14.57 21.40 -8.40
CA PRO A 249 15.27 20.13 -8.54
C PRO A 249 15.72 19.59 -7.19
N GLN A 250 15.53 18.28 -6.98
CA GLN A 250 15.95 17.56 -5.77
C GLN A 250 15.31 18.06 -4.46
N ARG A 251 14.25 18.88 -4.50
CA ARG A 251 13.57 19.37 -3.29
C ARG A 251 12.40 18.51 -2.86
N PHE A 252 11.73 17.88 -3.82
CA PHE A 252 10.60 16.99 -3.60
C PHE A 252 11.00 15.54 -3.84
N TYR A 253 10.49 14.66 -3.00
CA TYR A 253 10.44 13.23 -3.27
C TYR A 253 9.12 12.91 -3.98
N GLU A 254 9.19 12.45 -5.22
CA GLU A 254 8.01 12.10 -6.01
C GLU A 254 7.47 10.73 -5.60
N VAL A 255 6.21 10.69 -5.21
CA VAL A 255 5.46 9.49 -4.84
C VAL A 255 4.28 9.36 -5.77
N MET A 256 4.30 8.31 -6.59
CA MET A 256 3.23 8.01 -7.52
C MET A 256 2.10 7.30 -6.78
N VAL A 257 0.91 7.89 -6.79
CA VAL A 257 -0.29 7.33 -6.16
C VAL A 257 -0.79 6.18 -7.04
N PRO A 258 -0.77 4.93 -6.55
CA PRO A 258 -1.19 3.80 -7.35
C PRO A 258 -2.71 3.79 -7.52
N LYS A 259 -3.17 2.96 -8.47
CA LYS A 259 -4.55 2.47 -8.47
C LYS A 259 -4.87 1.83 -7.13
N MET A 260 -6.14 1.90 -6.75
CA MET A 260 -6.58 1.34 -5.48
C MET A 260 -6.37 -0.18 -5.47
N ASP A 261 -6.02 -0.72 -4.31
CA ASP A 261 -5.89 -2.15 -4.12
C ASP A 261 -7.18 -2.87 -4.53
N ILE A 262 -7.06 -4.05 -5.14
CA ILE A 262 -8.21 -4.76 -5.72
C ILE A 262 -9.23 -5.10 -4.63
N ASP A 263 -8.80 -5.61 -3.48
CA ASP A 263 -9.70 -6.02 -2.41
C ASP A 263 -10.37 -4.80 -1.75
N GLU A 264 -9.61 -3.73 -1.55
CA GLU A 264 -10.16 -2.46 -1.07
C GLU A 264 -11.17 -1.86 -2.07
N SER A 265 -10.89 -1.97 -3.38
CA SER A 265 -11.78 -1.49 -4.45
C SER A 265 -13.08 -2.28 -4.53
N ILE A 266 -13.03 -3.61 -4.32
CA ILE A 266 -14.22 -4.46 -4.25
C ILE A 266 -15.05 -4.08 -3.03
N ALA A 267 -14.42 -3.89 -1.87
CA ALA A 267 -15.11 -3.46 -0.66
C ALA A 267 -15.77 -2.08 -0.84
N MET A 268 -15.05 -1.14 -1.45
CA MET A 268 -15.58 0.19 -1.78
C MET A 268 -16.78 0.09 -2.73
N THR A 269 -16.68 -0.74 -3.77
CA THR A 269 -17.75 -0.93 -4.76
C THR A 269 -19.02 -1.46 -4.10
N LEU A 270 -18.91 -2.46 -3.22
CA LEU A 270 -20.06 -3.04 -2.50
C LEU A 270 -20.68 -2.05 -1.50
N ASN A 271 -19.86 -1.23 -0.84
CA ASN A 271 -20.38 -0.21 0.07
C ASN A 271 -21.14 0.90 -0.68
N TYR A 272 -20.53 1.45 -1.74
CA TYR A 272 -21.18 2.48 -2.54
C TYR A 272 -22.40 1.96 -3.29
N SER A 273 -22.39 0.69 -3.72
CA SER A 273 -23.59 0.08 -4.31
C SER A 273 -24.73 0.03 -3.29
N SER A 274 -24.44 -0.34 -2.03
CA SER A 274 -25.44 -0.30 -0.97
C SER A 274 -25.96 1.12 -0.70
N ILE A 275 -25.08 2.13 -0.68
CA ILE A 275 -25.46 3.54 -0.47
C ILE A 275 -26.40 4.03 -1.57
N TYR A 276 -26.11 3.68 -2.82
CA TYR A 276 -26.89 4.10 -3.98
C TYR A 276 -28.09 3.19 -4.29
N GLY A 277 -28.33 2.13 -3.50
CA GLY A 277 -29.42 1.18 -3.73
C GLY A 277 -29.23 0.28 -4.97
N GLN A 278 -27.98 0.06 -5.39
CA GLN A 278 -27.61 -0.84 -6.48
C GLN A 278 -27.42 -2.27 -5.93
N PRO A 279 -28.17 -3.28 -6.39
CA PRO A 279 -28.09 -4.65 -5.90
C PRO A 279 -26.90 -5.42 -6.51
N VAL A 280 -25.70 -4.89 -6.31
CA VAL A 280 -24.44 -5.43 -6.86
C VAL A 280 -23.97 -6.61 -6.01
N THR A 281 -23.74 -7.76 -6.66
CA THR A 281 -23.09 -8.93 -6.03
C THR A 281 -21.57 -8.77 -6.02
N ARG A 282 -20.85 -9.59 -5.25
CA ARG A 282 -19.38 -9.58 -5.23
C ARG A 282 -18.76 -9.82 -6.62
N GLU A 283 -19.35 -10.69 -7.42
CA GLU A 283 -18.90 -10.97 -8.79
C GLU A 283 -19.05 -9.74 -9.70
N VAL A 284 -20.19 -9.07 -9.63
CA VAL A 284 -20.42 -7.83 -10.38
C VAL A 284 -19.50 -6.72 -9.88
N ALA A 285 -19.24 -6.64 -8.57
CA ALA A 285 -18.28 -5.70 -8.01
C ALA A 285 -16.85 -5.93 -8.54
N GLN A 286 -16.40 -7.18 -8.62
CA GLN A 286 -15.11 -7.54 -9.24
C GLN A 286 -15.03 -7.11 -10.70
N TYR A 287 -16.12 -7.29 -11.45
CA TYR A 287 -16.20 -6.85 -12.83
C TYR A 287 -16.16 -5.32 -12.95
N ILE A 288 -16.90 -4.58 -12.11
CA ILE A 288 -16.87 -3.11 -12.05
C ILE A 288 -15.46 -2.61 -11.77
N VAL A 289 -14.79 -3.19 -10.76
CA VAL A 289 -13.41 -2.85 -10.39
C VAL A 289 -12.48 -3.04 -11.60
N HIS A 290 -12.62 -4.16 -12.33
CA HIS A 290 -11.86 -4.41 -13.55
C HIS A 290 -12.13 -3.37 -14.65
N ILE A 291 -13.39 -3.13 -15.04
CA ILE A 291 -13.70 -2.22 -16.17
C ILE A 291 -13.42 -0.74 -15.85
N THR A 292 -13.31 -0.38 -14.57
CA THR A 292 -12.94 0.97 -14.10
C THR A 292 -11.46 1.09 -13.72
N ASN A 293 -10.66 0.05 -13.95
CA ASN A 293 -9.24 -0.01 -13.60
C ASN A 293 -8.94 0.35 -12.14
N ASN A 294 -9.84 0.00 -11.22
CA ASN A 294 -9.74 0.27 -9.79
C ASN A 294 -9.53 1.77 -9.48
N VAL A 295 -10.03 2.67 -10.33
CA VAL A 295 -9.96 4.12 -10.07
C VAL A 295 -11.18 4.51 -9.22
N PRO A 296 -10.99 4.96 -7.96
CA PRO A 296 -12.10 5.16 -7.02
C PRO A 296 -13.20 6.07 -7.54
N GLY A 297 -12.86 7.24 -8.12
CA GLY A 297 -13.89 8.14 -8.64
C GLY A 297 -14.66 7.57 -9.84
N ARG A 298 -14.05 6.69 -10.64
CA ARG A 298 -14.74 6.02 -11.77
C ARG A 298 -15.72 4.95 -11.28
N ILE A 299 -15.37 4.24 -10.21
CA ILE A 299 -16.29 3.32 -9.52
C ILE A 299 -17.51 4.09 -9.01
N VAL A 300 -17.30 5.23 -8.33
CA VAL A 300 -18.39 6.07 -7.81
C VAL A 300 -19.26 6.61 -8.94
N GLU A 301 -18.66 7.14 -10.00
CA GLU A 301 -19.39 7.65 -11.18
C GLU A 301 -20.25 6.56 -11.82
N LEU A 302 -19.71 5.35 -11.99
CA LEU A 302 -20.47 4.22 -12.55
C LEU A 302 -21.70 3.89 -11.69
N LEU A 303 -21.54 3.81 -10.37
CA LEU A 303 -22.60 3.42 -9.42
C LEU A 303 -23.65 4.51 -9.16
N THR A 304 -23.28 5.79 -9.30
CA THR A 304 -24.15 6.94 -8.97
C THR A 304 -25.43 6.91 -9.82
N PRO A 305 -26.64 6.90 -9.25
CA PRO A 305 -27.87 6.80 -10.05
C PRO A 305 -28.05 7.97 -11.04
N ASN A 306 -28.60 7.69 -12.22
CA ASN A 306 -29.00 8.69 -13.21
C ASN A 306 -30.26 8.22 -13.94
N ILE A 307 -31.15 9.13 -14.34
CA ILE A 307 -32.44 8.85 -15.01
C ILE A 307 -32.28 7.92 -16.22
N HIS A 308 -31.18 8.05 -16.95
CA HIS A 308 -30.92 7.27 -18.17
C HIS A 308 -29.91 6.14 -17.99
N LYS A 309 -29.42 5.91 -16.76
CA LYS A 309 -28.45 4.86 -16.46
C LYS A 309 -29.13 3.63 -15.86
N SER A 310 -28.77 2.45 -16.35
CA SER A 310 -29.29 1.18 -15.87
C SER A 310 -28.99 0.94 -14.40
N LEU A 311 -29.95 0.33 -13.69
CA LEU A 311 -29.68 -0.26 -12.38
C LEU A 311 -28.78 -1.49 -12.56
N ILE A 312 -27.70 -1.58 -11.79
CA ILE A 312 -26.67 -2.60 -11.96
C ILE A 312 -27.01 -3.83 -11.10
N ARG A 313 -27.51 -4.90 -11.73
CA ARG A 313 -27.76 -6.21 -11.08
C ARG A 313 -26.82 -7.29 -11.60
N THR A 314 -26.40 -7.16 -12.86
CA THR A 314 -25.61 -8.14 -13.60
C THR A 314 -24.39 -7.48 -14.26
N ILE A 315 -23.44 -8.29 -14.75
CA ILE A 315 -22.31 -7.84 -15.56
C ILE A 315 -22.79 -7.04 -16.78
N ARG A 316 -23.86 -7.50 -17.44
CA ARG A 316 -24.45 -6.81 -18.60
C ARG A 316 -24.96 -5.41 -18.23
N ASP A 317 -25.58 -5.26 -17.07
CA ASP A 317 -26.07 -3.96 -16.61
C ASP A 317 -24.91 -3.00 -16.31
N ALA A 318 -23.79 -3.53 -15.79
CA ALA A 318 -22.57 -2.75 -15.57
C ALA A 318 -21.96 -2.26 -16.89
N ASP A 319 -21.96 -3.08 -17.94
CA ASP A 319 -21.54 -2.64 -19.28
C ASP A 319 -22.47 -1.58 -19.85
N GLN A 320 -23.79 -1.72 -19.69
CA GLN A 320 -24.75 -0.70 -20.10
C GLN A 320 -24.56 0.62 -19.36
N ALA A 321 -24.32 0.55 -18.05
CA ALA A 321 -24.02 1.72 -17.23
C ALA A 321 -22.72 2.40 -17.67
N LEU A 322 -21.68 1.63 -17.98
CA LEU A 322 -20.41 2.16 -18.47
C LEU A 322 -20.57 2.78 -19.86
N ASN A 323 -21.36 2.17 -20.75
CA ASN A 323 -21.67 2.75 -22.05
C ASN A 323 -22.38 4.10 -21.90
N PHE A 324 -23.32 4.23 -20.97
CA PHE A 324 -23.93 5.53 -20.66
C PHE A 324 -22.87 6.55 -20.19
N GLU A 325 -22.01 6.16 -19.24
CA GLU A 325 -20.98 7.03 -18.67
C GLU A 325 -19.96 7.52 -19.71
N VAL A 326 -19.59 6.66 -20.67
CA VAL A 326 -18.65 6.97 -21.76
C VAL A 326 -19.28 7.79 -22.89
N ASN A 327 -20.59 7.67 -23.13
CA ASN A 327 -21.28 8.40 -24.20
C ASN A 327 -21.75 9.80 -23.77
N MET A 328 -22.25 9.93 -22.53
CA MET A 328 -22.89 11.18 -22.08
C MET A 328 -22.81 11.44 -20.57
N GLY A 329 -22.24 10.51 -19.79
CA GLY A 329 -22.12 10.66 -18.34
C GLY A 329 -20.89 11.45 -17.90
N ASN A 330 -20.55 11.30 -16.62
CA ASN A 330 -19.49 12.07 -15.98
C ASN A 330 -18.10 11.58 -16.39
N ILE A 331 -17.93 10.27 -16.58
CA ILE A 331 -16.67 9.68 -17.08
C ILE A 331 -16.23 10.33 -18.40
N LYS A 332 -17.18 10.56 -19.32
CA LYS A 332 -16.91 11.27 -20.57
C LYS A 332 -16.49 12.71 -20.31
N LYS A 333 -17.29 13.48 -19.57
CA LYS A 333 -17.02 14.91 -19.30
C LYS A 333 -15.64 15.12 -18.69
N ASP A 334 -15.30 14.29 -17.72
CA ASP A 334 -14.00 14.27 -17.05
C ASP A 334 -12.84 14.04 -18.02
N TRP A 335 -12.99 13.06 -18.92
CA TRP A 335 -12.00 12.79 -19.95
C TRP A 335 -11.96 13.88 -21.02
N ASP A 336 -13.10 14.41 -21.45
CA ASP A 336 -13.18 15.50 -22.42
C ASP A 336 -12.44 16.74 -21.91
N GLU A 337 -12.64 17.11 -20.64
CA GLU A 337 -11.94 18.24 -20.03
C GLU A 337 -10.42 18.02 -20.03
N TYR A 338 -9.99 16.83 -19.60
CA TYR A 338 -8.57 16.45 -19.60
C TYR A 338 -7.97 16.42 -21.01
N LEU A 339 -8.67 15.80 -21.95
CA LEU A 339 -8.26 15.69 -23.35
C LEU A 339 -8.26 17.06 -24.01
N ASN A 340 -9.18 17.97 -23.71
CA ASN A 340 -9.15 19.33 -24.26
C ASN A 340 -7.89 20.08 -23.81
N LEU A 341 -7.51 19.95 -22.54
CA LEU A 341 -6.25 20.52 -22.03
C LEU A 341 -5.03 19.91 -22.73
N ALA A 342 -5.00 18.58 -22.88
CA ALA A 342 -3.91 17.89 -23.55
C ALA A 342 -3.87 18.22 -25.06
N MET A 343 -4.98 18.12 -25.78
CA MET A 343 -5.07 18.29 -27.22
C MET A 343 -4.75 19.72 -27.66
N ASN A 344 -5.06 20.74 -26.86
CA ASN A 344 -4.62 22.11 -27.14
C ASN A 344 -3.08 22.23 -27.15
N ALA A 345 -2.38 21.39 -26.39
CA ALA A 345 -0.92 21.32 -26.41
C ALA A 345 -0.39 20.29 -27.43
N VAL A 346 -1.15 19.22 -27.71
CA VAL A 346 -0.75 18.00 -28.44
C VAL A 346 -1.56 17.84 -29.75
N ASN A 347 -1.69 18.92 -30.54
CA ASN A 347 -2.50 18.89 -31.78
C ASN A 347 -1.68 18.52 -33.04
N ASP A 348 -0.87 17.45 -32.98
CA ASP A 348 -0.15 16.91 -34.14
C ASP A 348 -0.79 15.59 -34.63
N ILE A 349 -0.77 15.34 -35.94
CA ILE A 349 -1.31 14.12 -36.54
C ILE A 349 -0.54 12.87 -36.10
N ASN A 350 0.78 12.98 -35.91
CA ASN A 350 1.65 11.88 -35.50
C ASN A 350 1.42 11.50 -34.04
N MET A 351 1.25 12.49 -33.15
CA MET A 351 0.92 12.27 -31.74
C MET A 351 -0.38 11.47 -31.57
N ARG A 352 -1.39 11.77 -32.40
CA ARG A 352 -2.66 11.03 -32.44
C ARG A 352 -2.46 9.57 -32.87
N GLN A 353 -1.67 9.33 -33.93
CA GLN A 353 -1.36 7.98 -34.39
C GLN A 353 -0.58 7.17 -33.35
N ILE A 354 0.40 7.78 -32.69
CA ILE A 354 1.19 7.15 -31.62
C ILE A 354 0.29 6.76 -30.45
N THR A 355 -0.54 7.69 -29.97
CA THR A 355 -1.47 7.44 -28.85
C THR A 355 -2.40 6.27 -29.17
N PHE A 356 -2.98 6.25 -30.37
CA PHE A 356 -3.83 5.15 -30.80
C PHE A 356 -3.09 3.82 -30.86
N PHE A 357 -1.92 3.78 -31.50
CA PHE A 357 -1.11 2.57 -31.63
C PHE A 357 -0.82 1.95 -30.26
N LEU A 358 -0.38 2.79 -29.33
CA LEU A 358 -0.05 2.37 -27.97
C LEU A 358 -1.29 1.89 -27.21
N CYS A 359 -2.45 2.54 -27.37
CA CYS A 359 -3.72 2.09 -26.80
C CYS A 359 -4.23 0.78 -27.41
N LYS A 360 -4.02 0.55 -28.71
CA LYS A 360 -4.38 -0.70 -29.40
C LYS A 360 -3.49 -1.87 -28.95
N HIS A 361 -2.22 -1.58 -28.68
CA HIS A 361 -1.23 -2.54 -28.21
C HIS A 361 -1.04 -2.50 -26.70
N GLU A 362 -2.15 -2.41 -25.98
CA GLU A 362 -2.21 -2.40 -24.52
C GLU A 362 -1.38 -3.54 -23.90
N GLY A 363 -0.63 -3.22 -22.85
CA GLY A 363 0.30 -4.15 -22.19
C GLY A 363 1.63 -4.37 -22.92
N LYS A 364 1.84 -3.78 -24.10
CA LYS A 364 3.12 -3.79 -24.82
C LYS A 364 3.82 -2.43 -24.68
N TRP A 365 5.15 -2.49 -24.75
CA TRP A 365 6.03 -1.35 -24.57
C TRP A 365 6.98 -1.26 -25.75
N PHE A 366 7.08 -0.08 -26.36
CA PHE A 366 7.81 0.13 -27.60
C PHE A 366 8.90 1.20 -27.43
N TYR A 367 10.07 0.96 -27.98
CA TYR A 367 11.07 2.00 -28.16
C TYR A 367 10.62 3.01 -29.24
N PRO A 368 11.11 4.26 -29.20
CA PRO A 368 10.79 5.26 -30.23
C PRO A 368 11.02 4.77 -31.66
N ILE A 369 12.11 4.03 -31.89
CA ILE A 369 12.43 3.50 -33.23
C ILE A 369 11.41 2.45 -33.71
N GLU A 370 10.89 1.64 -32.79
CA GLU A 370 9.86 0.65 -33.08
C GLU A 370 8.53 1.33 -33.44
N LEU A 371 8.18 2.42 -32.73
CA LEU A 371 7.01 3.23 -33.05
C LEU A 371 7.13 3.88 -34.42
N LYS A 372 8.29 4.49 -34.70
CA LYS A 372 8.58 5.11 -36.00
C LYS A 372 8.45 4.12 -37.15
N GLN A 373 8.96 2.90 -36.99
CA GLN A 373 8.86 1.83 -37.99
C GLN A 373 7.43 1.30 -38.12
N ALA A 374 6.78 0.98 -37.00
CA ALA A 374 5.43 0.40 -37.00
C ALA A 374 4.38 1.33 -37.59
N LEU A 375 4.53 2.64 -37.39
CA LEU A 375 3.64 3.67 -37.89
C LEU A 375 4.12 4.36 -39.17
N SER A 376 5.30 4.01 -39.67
CA SER A 376 5.92 4.66 -40.84
C SER A 376 5.98 6.19 -40.73
N LEU A 377 6.29 6.70 -39.52
CA LEU A 377 6.28 8.14 -39.23
C LEU A 377 7.40 8.87 -40.00
N GLN A 378 7.03 9.89 -40.77
CA GLN A 378 7.96 10.76 -41.49
C GLN A 378 8.51 11.87 -40.59
N LEU A 379 9.09 11.47 -39.45
CA LEU A 379 9.64 12.37 -38.44
C LEU A 379 11.12 12.05 -38.19
N ASP A 380 11.92 13.06 -37.93
CA ASP A 380 13.26 12.84 -37.38
C ASP A 380 13.18 12.37 -35.91
N ASP A 381 14.28 11.82 -35.41
CA ASP A 381 14.33 11.22 -34.07
C ASP A 381 14.20 12.26 -32.94
N LYS A 382 14.61 13.51 -33.19
CA LYS A 382 14.50 14.60 -32.21
C LYS A 382 13.03 14.99 -32.07
N LYS A 383 12.35 15.23 -33.18
CA LYS A 383 10.94 15.57 -33.23
C LYS A 383 10.10 14.47 -32.60
N LEU A 384 10.31 13.20 -32.97
CA LEU A 384 9.60 12.07 -32.36
C LEU A 384 9.76 12.03 -30.83
N ARG A 385 10.97 12.31 -30.31
CA ARG A 385 11.20 12.37 -28.85
C ARG A 385 10.50 13.55 -28.19
N GLU A 386 10.47 14.71 -28.84
CA GLU A 386 9.69 15.87 -28.37
C GLU A 386 8.20 15.53 -28.31
N GLU A 387 7.66 14.85 -29.33
CA GLU A 387 6.26 14.46 -29.36
C GLU A 387 5.92 13.43 -28.27
N LEU A 388 6.75 12.40 -28.11
CA LEU A 388 6.60 11.39 -27.05
C LEU A 388 6.72 12.01 -25.65
N THR A 389 7.63 12.98 -25.47
CA THR A 389 7.77 13.72 -24.21
C THR A 389 6.51 14.50 -23.89
N LEU A 390 5.93 15.15 -24.90
CA LEU A 390 4.70 15.93 -24.73
C LEU A 390 3.50 15.02 -24.42
N LEU A 391 3.36 13.91 -25.14
CA LEU A 391 2.33 12.90 -24.87
C LEU A 391 2.45 12.34 -23.44
N HIS A 392 3.67 12.06 -22.99
CA HIS A 392 3.92 11.60 -21.62
C HIS A 392 3.63 12.69 -20.59
N LYS A 393 4.00 13.95 -20.88
CA LYS A 393 3.77 15.11 -20.01
C LYS A 393 2.28 15.31 -19.68
N TYR A 394 1.42 15.10 -20.67
CA TYR A 394 -0.03 15.20 -20.54
C TYR A 394 -0.70 13.85 -20.24
N ASP A 395 0.05 12.92 -19.63
CA ASP A 395 -0.34 11.55 -19.25
C ASP A 395 -1.21 10.81 -20.29
N LEU A 396 -0.98 11.04 -21.60
CA LEU A 396 -1.64 10.35 -22.72
C LEU A 396 -0.95 9.03 -23.08
N ILE A 397 0.31 8.88 -22.68
CA ILE A 397 1.10 7.64 -22.79
C ILE A 397 1.91 7.43 -21.50
N GLU A 398 2.34 6.19 -21.26
CA GLU A 398 3.19 5.83 -20.13
C GLU A 398 4.62 5.59 -20.59
N MET A 399 5.61 5.83 -19.73
CA MET A 399 7.03 5.58 -20.02
C MET A 399 7.67 4.67 -18.97
N SER A 400 8.41 3.66 -19.42
CA SER A 400 9.18 2.75 -18.56
C SER A 400 10.44 2.27 -19.26
N GLY A 401 11.61 2.49 -18.64
CA GLY A 401 12.89 2.03 -19.19
C GLY A 401 13.21 2.56 -20.60
N GLY A 402 12.77 3.79 -20.93
CA GLY A 402 12.92 4.39 -22.25
C GLY A 402 11.99 3.84 -23.33
N LYS A 403 11.03 2.99 -22.94
CA LYS A 403 9.93 2.51 -23.79
C LYS A 403 8.65 3.25 -23.45
N TYR A 404 7.75 3.32 -24.42
CA TYR A 404 6.45 3.94 -24.31
C TYR A 404 5.34 2.91 -24.46
N GLY A 405 4.31 3.06 -23.63
CA GLY A 405 3.13 2.19 -23.58
C GLY A 405 1.86 3.02 -23.60
N GLY A 406 0.74 2.38 -23.97
CA GLY A 406 -0.57 3.02 -23.89
C GLY A 406 -0.97 3.27 -22.45
N VAL A 407 -1.70 4.35 -22.20
CA VAL A 407 -2.30 4.60 -20.90
C VAL A 407 -3.23 3.45 -20.54
N PHE A 408 -2.94 2.79 -19.41
CA PHE A 408 -3.77 1.70 -18.93
C PHE A 408 -4.98 2.25 -18.16
N ASP A 409 -5.89 2.91 -18.87
CA ASP A 409 -7.22 3.30 -18.37
C ASP A 409 -8.30 2.85 -19.37
N ARG A 410 -9.02 1.78 -19.01
CA ARG A 410 -10.06 1.19 -19.85
C ARG A 410 -11.20 2.18 -20.13
N THR A 411 -11.45 3.14 -19.25
CA THR A 411 -12.47 4.17 -19.47
C THR A 411 -12.00 5.28 -20.40
N LEU A 412 -10.72 5.68 -20.33
CA LEU A 412 -10.11 6.61 -21.31
C LEU A 412 -10.16 6.01 -22.70
N LYS A 413 -9.72 4.76 -22.79
CA LYS A 413 -9.73 3.98 -24.02
C LYS A 413 -11.13 4.04 -24.63
N LYS A 414 -12.16 3.68 -23.86
CA LYS A 414 -13.57 3.73 -24.32
C LYS A 414 -14.01 5.14 -24.75
N VAL A 415 -13.67 6.20 -24.02
CA VAL A 415 -14.05 7.59 -24.40
C VAL A 415 -13.39 8.04 -25.70
N LEU A 416 -12.07 7.87 -25.82
CA LEU A 416 -11.33 8.18 -27.06
C LEU A 416 -11.92 7.44 -28.25
N MET A 417 -12.22 6.17 -28.01
CA MET A 417 -12.69 5.26 -29.01
C MET A 417 -14.12 5.64 -29.46
N THR A 418 -15.04 5.91 -28.53
CA THR A 418 -16.44 6.20 -28.86
C THR A 418 -16.66 7.61 -29.42
N ASN A 419 -15.90 8.61 -28.95
CA ASN A 419 -16.22 10.02 -29.22
C ASN A 419 -15.19 10.74 -30.10
N TYR A 420 -14.01 10.16 -30.31
CA TYR A 420 -12.91 10.79 -31.05
C TYR A 420 -12.39 9.91 -32.19
N GLY A 421 -13.15 8.88 -32.60
CA GLY A 421 -12.73 7.93 -33.64
C GLY A 421 -12.50 8.58 -35.01
N ASP A 422 -13.25 9.63 -35.33
CA ASP A 422 -13.12 10.46 -36.52
C ASP A 422 -11.85 11.35 -36.47
N ILE A 423 -11.61 12.00 -35.33
CA ILE A 423 -10.42 12.84 -35.07
C ILE A 423 -9.13 12.03 -35.13
N LEU A 424 -9.21 10.73 -34.82
CA LEU A 424 -8.11 9.76 -34.91
C LEU A 424 -8.03 9.05 -36.28
N GLN A 425 -8.90 9.38 -37.24
CA GLN A 425 -8.98 8.77 -38.59
C GLN A 425 -9.12 7.23 -38.58
N LEU A 426 -10.04 6.70 -37.77
CA LEU A 426 -10.16 5.26 -37.55
C LEU A 426 -11.22 4.57 -38.43
N PRO A 427 -11.02 3.30 -38.85
CA PRO A 427 -12.07 2.49 -39.49
C PRO A 427 -13.14 2.07 -38.47
N GLU A 428 -14.35 2.61 -38.62
CA GLU A 428 -15.52 2.38 -37.75
C GLU A 428 -15.89 0.89 -37.56
N LYS A 429 -15.51 0.01 -38.50
CA LYS A 429 -15.84 -1.43 -38.47
C LYS A 429 -14.91 -2.29 -37.61
N ASP A 430 -13.63 -1.95 -37.50
CA ASP A 430 -12.67 -2.68 -36.64
C ASP A 430 -12.94 -2.43 -35.15
N PHE A 431 -13.67 -1.35 -34.88
CA PHE A 431 -14.01 -0.81 -33.58
C PHE A 431 -15.11 -1.59 -32.86
N ASP A 432 -16.24 -1.79 -33.54
CA ASP A 432 -17.44 -2.41 -33.00
C ASP A 432 -17.25 -3.90 -32.69
N ALA A 433 -16.35 -4.56 -33.41
CA ALA A 433 -16.00 -5.96 -33.23
C ALA A 433 -15.06 -6.18 -32.02
N TYR A 434 -14.17 -5.24 -31.73
CA TYR A 434 -13.20 -5.32 -30.63
C TYR A 434 -13.90 -5.22 -29.26
N PHE A 435 -14.84 -4.30 -29.07
CA PHE A 435 -15.41 -4.03 -27.73
C PHE A 435 -16.57 -4.91 -27.28
N ARG A 436 -17.42 -5.41 -28.19
CA ARG A 436 -18.60 -6.20 -27.78
C ARG A 436 -18.24 -7.54 -27.14
N ASN A 437 -17.00 -8.01 -27.32
CA ASN A 437 -16.51 -9.28 -26.77
C ASN A 437 -15.29 -9.15 -25.82
N ASP A 438 -14.47 -8.09 -25.86
CA ASP A 438 -13.19 -8.10 -25.12
C ASP A 438 -13.26 -7.75 -23.62
N SER A 439 -14.16 -6.90 -23.12
CA SER A 439 -14.08 -6.53 -21.67
C SER A 439 -14.34 -7.74 -20.75
N LEU A 440 -15.36 -8.54 -21.05
CA LEU A 440 -15.64 -9.78 -20.33
C LEU A 440 -14.60 -10.87 -20.66
N LEU A 441 -14.16 -10.98 -21.91
CA LEU A 441 -13.14 -11.97 -22.30
C LEU A 441 -11.79 -11.69 -21.66
N ASP A 442 -11.34 -10.43 -21.61
CA ASP A 442 -10.14 -9.97 -20.92
C ASP A 442 -10.26 -10.21 -19.42
N TYR A 443 -11.40 -9.82 -18.82
CA TYR A 443 -11.68 -10.11 -17.42
C TYR A 443 -11.55 -11.61 -17.14
N LEU A 444 -12.17 -12.45 -17.96
CA LEU A 444 -12.12 -13.91 -17.79
C LEU A 444 -10.70 -14.45 -18.02
N LYS A 445 -9.94 -13.96 -19.01
CA LYS A 445 -8.53 -14.34 -19.25
C LYS A 445 -7.63 -13.95 -18.08
N GLU A 446 -7.73 -12.71 -17.61
CA GLU A 446 -7.01 -12.22 -16.44
C GLU A 446 -7.39 -13.02 -15.19
N ARG A 447 -8.68 -13.32 -15.03
CA ARG A 447 -9.18 -14.13 -13.92
C ARG A 447 -8.66 -15.55 -13.97
N ILE A 448 -8.66 -16.20 -15.12
CA ILE A 448 -8.08 -17.53 -15.34
C ILE A 448 -6.60 -17.50 -14.98
N LYS A 449 -5.84 -16.53 -15.50
CA LYS A 449 -4.41 -16.38 -15.20
C LYS A 449 -4.15 -16.15 -13.71
N GLN A 450 -4.95 -15.32 -13.04
CA GLN A 450 -4.85 -15.11 -11.59
C GLN A 450 -5.16 -16.39 -10.81
N LEU A 451 -6.19 -17.14 -11.22
CA LEU A 451 -6.54 -18.41 -10.60
C LEU A 451 -5.41 -19.45 -10.81
N GLU A 452 -4.83 -19.54 -12.01
CA GLU A 452 -3.68 -20.38 -12.32
C GLU A 452 -2.45 -20.03 -11.48
N LEU A 453 -2.11 -18.74 -11.37
CA LEU A 453 -1.03 -18.25 -10.51
C LEU A 453 -1.29 -18.59 -9.04
N SER A 454 -2.52 -18.38 -8.55
CA SER A 454 -2.89 -18.70 -7.17
C SER A 454 -2.81 -20.21 -6.87
N LEU A 455 -3.10 -21.06 -7.86
CA LEU A 455 -2.91 -22.51 -7.76
C LEU A 455 -1.43 -22.85 -7.69
N GLU A 456 -0.58 -22.22 -8.50
CA GLU A 456 0.87 -22.43 -8.47
C GLU A 456 1.49 -21.97 -7.13
N GLU A 457 1.07 -20.82 -6.62
CA GLU A 457 1.45 -20.31 -5.30
C GLU A 457 0.96 -21.24 -4.18
N ALA A 458 -0.28 -21.73 -4.24
CA ALA A 458 -0.80 -22.71 -3.30
C ALA A 458 -0.01 -24.02 -3.35
N HIS A 459 0.42 -24.47 -4.53
CA HIS A 459 1.30 -25.64 -4.68
C HIS A 459 2.68 -25.41 -4.05
N LYS A 460 3.31 -24.24 -4.26
CA LYS A 460 4.58 -23.85 -3.63
C LYS A 460 4.47 -23.73 -2.11
N LEU A 461 3.37 -23.17 -1.61
CA LEU A 461 3.12 -23.07 -0.16
C LEU A 461 2.89 -24.44 0.46
N ARG A 462 2.14 -25.33 -0.19
CA ARG A 462 1.95 -26.72 0.27
C ARG A 462 3.24 -27.52 0.30
N SER A 463 4.11 -27.37 -0.71
CA SER A 463 5.41 -28.05 -0.72
C SER A 463 6.33 -27.52 0.38
N LYS A 464 6.38 -26.20 0.58
CA LYS A 464 7.15 -25.56 1.67
C LYS A 464 6.62 -25.97 3.04
N LEU A 465 5.30 -26.01 3.23
CA LEU A 465 4.65 -26.48 4.45
C LEU A 465 5.02 -27.94 4.75
N LYS A 466 5.01 -28.82 3.74
CA LYS A 466 5.38 -30.24 3.91
C LYS A 466 6.84 -30.41 4.35
N ILE A 467 7.75 -29.62 3.79
CA ILE A 467 9.17 -29.61 4.21
C ILE A 467 9.31 -29.11 5.64
N LEU A 468 8.66 -28.00 5.99
CA LEU A 468 8.71 -27.43 7.34
C LEU A 468 8.08 -28.36 8.38
N GLN A 469 6.97 -29.03 8.06
CA GLN A 469 6.36 -30.04 8.91
C GLN A 469 7.29 -31.25 9.09
N GLY A 470 7.98 -31.69 8.04
CA GLY A 470 9.01 -32.73 8.12
C GLY A 470 10.14 -32.36 9.07
N ASN A 471 10.72 -31.16 8.91
CA ASN A 471 11.79 -30.65 9.76
C ASN A 471 11.34 -30.48 11.23
N HIS A 472 10.13 -29.96 11.44
CA HIS A 472 9.56 -29.78 12.78
C HIS A 472 9.26 -31.12 13.47
N ASN A 473 8.77 -32.12 12.73
CA ASN A 473 8.55 -33.47 13.26
C ASN A 473 9.88 -34.16 13.61
N HIS A 474 10.92 -33.96 12.80
CA HIS A 474 12.27 -34.45 13.09
C HIS A 474 12.82 -33.80 14.38
N LEU A 475 12.70 -32.47 14.54
CA LEU A 475 13.08 -31.76 15.76
C LEU A 475 12.29 -32.22 16.99
N LYS A 476 10.99 -32.50 16.85
CA LYS A 476 10.17 -33.09 17.92
C LYS A 476 10.64 -34.49 18.32
N GLY A 477 11.08 -35.31 17.36
CA GLY A 477 11.72 -36.59 17.63
C GLY A 477 12.97 -36.43 18.49
N HIS A 478 13.87 -35.53 18.07
CA HIS A 478 15.11 -35.24 18.79
C HIS A 478 14.88 -34.76 20.22
N TYR A 479 13.92 -33.87 20.41
CA TYR A 479 13.60 -33.40 21.76
C TYR A 479 13.12 -34.54 22.65
N TYR A 480 12.31 -35.45 22.11
CA TYR A 480 11.82 -36.61 22.86
C TYR A 480 12.93 -37.61 23.21
N GLU A 481 13.90 -37.85 22.32
CA GLU A 481 15.09 -38.65 22.63
C GLU A 481 15.86 -38.07 23.83
N HIS A 482 15.99 -36.74 23.91
CA HIS A 482 16.63 -36.07 25.03
C HIS A 482 15.80 -36.18 26.32
N GLU A 483 14.46 -36.06 26.24
CA GLU A 483 13.57 -36.28 27.39
C GLU A 483 13.74 -37.69 27.98
N VAL A 484 13.78 -38.71 27.12
CA VAL A 484 13.98 -40.11 27.53
C VAL A 484 15.37 -40.31 28.14
N LEU A 485 16.42 -39.78 27.52
CA LEU A 485 17.78 -39.88 28.08
C LEU A 485 17.87 -39.23 29.46
N LEU A 486 17.31 -38.02 29.63
CA LEU A 486 17.30 -37.33 30.92
C LEU A 486 16.51 -38.12 31.97
N SER A 487 15.42 -38.77 31.58
CA SER A 487 14.65 -39.66 32.46
C SER A 487 15.48 -40.87 32.91
N LEU A 488 16.23 -41.50 32.00
CA LEU A 488 17.14 -42.60 32.33
C LEU A 488 18.27 -42.14 33.27
N ILE A 489 18.88 -40.98 33.01
CA ILE A 489 19.92 -40.41 33.88
C ILE A 489 19.35 -40.11 35.26
N LYS A 490 18.16 -39.53 35.33
CA LYS A 490 17.47 -39.27 36.60
C LYS A 490 17.19 -40.57 37.35
N SER A 491 16.78 -41.63 36.67
CA SER A 491 16.58 -42.96 37.27
C SER A 491 17.86 -43.54 37.89
N ILE A 492 19.03 -43.30 37.27
CA ILE A 492 20.34 -43.66 37.83
C ILE A 492 20.62 -42.86 39.12
N ILE A 493 20.37 -41.55 39.09
CA ILE A 493 20.57 -40.65 40.24
C ILE A 493 19.68 -41.04 41.42
N ASP A 494 18.41 -41.28 41.15
CA ASP A 494 17.38 -41.56 42.16
C ASP A 494 17.42 -43.02 42.66
N LYS A 495 18.21 -43.91 42.01
CA LYS A 495 18.28 -45.36 42.26
C LYS A 495 16.93 -46.07 42.10
N ASN A 496 16.15 -45.67 41.10
CA ASN A 496 14.78 -46.16 40.88
C ASN A 496 14.68 -47.59 40.27
N GLY A 497 15.80 -48.31 40.12
CA GLY A 497 15.83 -49.67 39.59
C GLY A 497 15.44 -49.79 38.11
N GLY A 498 15.11 -51.01 37.65
CA GLY A 498 14.65 -51.27 36.27
C GLY A 498 15.78 -51.29 35.24
N LEU A 499 15.58 -50.58 34.11
CA LEU A 499 16.57 -50.50 33.01
C LEU A 499 17.95 -50.05 33.50
N THR A 500 17.99 -49.14 34.47
CA THR A 500 19.19 -48.47 34.97
C THR A 500 19.79 -49.10 36.24
N ASP A 501 19.27 -50.25 36.66
CA ASP A 501 19.65 -50.87 37.93
C ASP A 501 21.15 -51.24 37.98
N GLY A 502 21.83 -50.95 39.09
CA GLY A 502 23.26 -51.22 39.26
C GLY A 502 24.22 -50.30 38.49
N ILE A 503 23.73 -49.25 37.80
CA ILE A 503 24.60 -48.24 37.17
C ILE A 503 24.97 -47.17 38.21
N SER A 504 26.26 -46.86 38.34
CA SER A 504 26.73 -45.79 39.23
C SER A 504 26.61 -44.42 38.57
N VAL A 505 26.17 -43.41 39.33
CA VAL A 505 26.11 -42.00 38.90
C VAL A 505 27.49 -41.47 38.45
N THR A 506 28.58 -42.05 38.97
CA THR A 506 29.95 -41.64 38.63
C THR A 506 30.56 -42.43 37.48
N ASP A 507 29.83 -43.36 36.86
CA ASP A 507 30.41 -44.36 35.96
C ASP A 507 29.46 -44.77 34.82
N PHE A 508 29.00 -43.78 34.07
CA PHE A 508 28.31 -43.99 32.81
C PHE A 508 28.68 -42.95 31.76
N SER A 509 28.57 -43.32 30.49
CA SER A 509 28.61 -42.43 29.34
C SER A 509 27.36 -42.65 28.48
N TYR A 510 27.01 -41.70 27.63
CA TYR A 510 25.88 -41.84 26.73
C TYR A 510 26.22 -41.36 25.32
N LYS A 511 25.53 -41.94 24.34
CA LYS A 511 25.54 -41.50 22.95
C LYS A 511 24.10 -41.42 22.46
N LEU A 512 23.77 -40.32 21.81
CA LEU A 512 22.53 -40.19 21.05
C LEU A 512 22.85 -40.50 19.59
N ARG A 513 21.93 -41.22 18.93
CA ARG A 513 21.97 -41.48 17.48
C ARG A 513 23.26 -42.14 17.04
N PHE A 514 23.49 -43.33 17.57
CA PHE A 514 24.67 -44.12 17.26
C PHE A 514 24.47 -44.86 15.92
N PHE A 515 25.30 -44.53 14.92
CA PHE A 515 25.24 -45.13 13.60
C PHE A 515 26.16 -46.34 13.50
N LEU A 516 25.60 -47.47 13.05
CA LEU A 516 26.31 -48.67 12.64
C LEU A 516 26.87 -48.51 11.22
N GLU A 517 27.97 -49.21 10.91
CA GLU A 517 28.57 -49.24 9.56
C GLU A 517 27.57 -49.69 8.47
N THR A 518 26.53 -50.43 8.85
CA THR A 518 25.44 -50.86 7.96
C THR A 518 24.32 -49.82 7.77
N GLN A 519 24.56 -48.53 8.05
CA GLN A 519 23.56 -47.43 8.02
C GLN A 519 22.35 -47.61 8.97
N ASN A 520 22.49 -48.44 10.01
CA ASN A 520 21.46 -48.63 11.02
C ASN A 520 21.72 -47.73 12.23
N GLU A 521 20.69 -47.08 12.77
CA GLU A 521 20.79 -46.15 13.91
C GLU A 521 20.19 -46.76 15.18
N ILE A 522 20.80 -46.48 16.34
CA ILE A 522 20.23 -46.69 17.67
C ILE A 522 20.08 -45.31 18.34
N ASP A 523 18.86 -44.96 18.74
CA ASP A 523 18.52 -43.61 19.20
C ASP A 523 19.29 -43.23 20.48
N ILE A 524 19.39 -44.14 21.45
CA ILE A 524 20.11 -43.91 22.72
C ILE A 524 20.97 -45.13 23.07
N ILE A 525 22.23 -44.88 23.41
CA ILE A 525 23.11 -45.85 24.07
C ILE A 525 23.60 -45.25 25.38
N LEU A 526 23.42 -45.96 26.48
CA LEU A 526 23.95 -45.60 27.80
C LEU A 526 24.83 -46.75 28.29
N GLU A 527 26.09 -46.45 28.57
CA GLU A 527 27.13 -47.44 28.82
C GLU A 527 27.79 -47.21 30.18
N SER A 528 27.86 -48.25 31.00
CA SER A 528 28.63 -48.29 32.26
C SER A 528 29.72 -49.36 32.19
N LYS A 529 30.45 -49.62 33.29
CA LYS A 529 31.46 -50.69 33.32
C LYS A 529 30.90 -52.09 33.05
N HIS A 530 29.71 -52.39 33.54
CA HIS A 530 29.15 -53.76 33.51
C HIS A 530 27.87 -53.88 32.67
N VAL A 531 27.21 -52.77 32.36
CA VAL A 531 25.89 -52.75 31.69
C VAL A 531 25.91 -51.79 30.50
N VAL A 532 25.27 -52.17 29.41
CA VAL A 532 24.91 -51.29 28.29
C VAL A 532 23.40 -51.29 28.08
N ILE A 533 22.80 -50.11 28.07
CA ILE A 533 21.40 -49.88 27.73
C ILE A 533 21.35 -49.35 26.30
N MET A 534 20.52 -49.96 25.47
CA MET A 534 20.19 -49.43 24.15
C MET A 534 18.69 -49.17 24.09
N ALA A 535 18.29 -48.01 23.59
CA ALA A 535 16.89 -47.65 23.51
C ALA A 535 16.51 -47.02 22.17
N GLU A 536 15.28 -47.33 21.75
CA GLU A 536 14.59 -46.74 20.61
C GLU A 536 13.47 -45.82 21.11
N CYS A 537 13.31 -44.66 20.49
CA CYS A 537 12.34 -43.63 20.86
C CYS A 537 11.38 -43.35 19.70
N LYS A 538 10.08 -43.29 19.99
CA LYS A 538 9.04 -42.93 19.01
C LYS A 538 8.14 -41.82 19.54
N ASN A 539 8.16 -40.68 18.84
CA ASN A 539 7.29 -39.54 19.14
C ASN A 539 6.09 -39.49 18.18
N TYR A 540 5.33 -40.58 18.09
CA TYR A 540 4.10 -40.62 17.31
C TYR A 540 2.94 -40.02 18.13
N ALA A 541 2.14 -39.16 17.49
CA ALA A 541 0.89 -38.68 18.08
C ALA A 541 -0.04 -39.85 18.48
N PRO A 542 -0.96 -39.68 19.44
CA PRO A 542 -1.82 -40.76 19.96
C PRO A 542 -2.55 -41.55 18.87
N GLU A 543 -3.04 -40.88 17.84
CA GLU A 543 -3.74 -41.51 16.71
C GLU A 543 -2.81 -42.32 15.79
N ASN A 544 -1.48 -42.19 15.92
CA ASN A 544 -0.46 -42.81 15.08
C ASN A 544 0.33 -43.93 15.78
N ILE A 545 0.04 -44.25 17.04
CA ILE A 545 0.77 -45.28 17.80
C ILE A 545 0.69 -46.67 17.16
N TYR A 546 -0.34 -46.92 16.33
CA TYR A 546 -0.49 -48.16 15.55
C TYR A 546 0.64 -48.40 14.53
N LYS A 547 1.44 -47.37 14.22
CA LYS A 547 2.61 -47.46 13.32
C LYS A 547 3.80 -48.17 13.97
N ILE A 548 3.81 -48.34 15.28
CA ILE A 548 4.79 -49.19 15.97
C ILE A 548 4.38 -50.65 15.70
N THR A 549 5.15 -51.31 14.83
CA THR A 549 4.85 -52.67 14.37
C THR A 549 5.79 -53.70 15.01
N GLN A 550 5.34 -54.96 15.08
CA GLN A 550 6.18 -56.07 15.54
C GLN A 550 7.54 -56.12 14.83
N LYS A 551 7.53 -55.98 13.49
CA LYS A 551 8.74 -55.95 12.67
C LYS A 551 9.70 -54.81 13.08
N MET A 552 9.18 -53.63 13.44
CA MET A 552 10.00 -52.51 13.88
C MET A 552 10.72 -52.81 15.19
N VAL A 553 10.01 -53.39 16.16
CA VAL A 553 10.56 -53.76 17.47
C VAL A 553 11.56 -54.92 17.35
N GLU A 554 11.26 -55.93 16.54
CA GLU A 554 12.17 -57.05 16.25
C GLU A 554 13.45 -56.55 15.58
N ASN A 555 13.33 -55.69 14.56
CA ASN A 555 14.49 -55.09 13.90
C ASN A 555 15.37 -54.29 14.87
N PHE A 556 14.78 -53.53 15.79
CA PHE A 556 15.54 -52.82 16.82
C PHE A 556 16.29 -53.82 17.73
N ALA A 557 15.59 -54.84 18.24
CA ALA A 557 16.19 -55.83 19.13
C ALA A 557 17.38 -56.56 18.48
N ASP A 558 17.23 -56.94 17.21
CA ASP A 558 18.27 -57.63 16.45
C ASP A 558 19.49 -56.72 16.22
N LYS A 559 19.27 -55.46 15.83
CA LYS A 559 20.34 -54.46 15.68
C LYS A 559 21.09 -54.23 16.99
N ALA A 560 20.35 -54.04 18.09
CA ALA A 560 20.94 -53.78 19.41
C ALA A 560 21.75 -54.99 19.92
N ARG A 561 21.24 -56.21 19.73
CA ARG A 561 21.96 -57.44 20.10
C ARG A 561 23.21 -57.67 19.25
N GLN A 562 23.14 -57.36 17.96
CA GLN A 562 24.30 -57.43 17.08
C GLN A 562 25.38 -56.42 17.53
N LEU A 563 25.00 -55.16 17.74
CA LEU A 563 25.92 -54.14 18.24
C LEU A 563 26.53 -54.52 19.60
N ALA A 564 25.73 -55.11 20.50
CA ALA A 564 26.23 -55.58 21.78
C ALA A 564 27.28 -56.68 21.63
N LYS A 565 27.08 -57.63 20.71
CA LYS A 565 28.08 -58.66 20.41
C LYS A 565 29.36 -58.06 19.83
N ASP A 566 29.24 -57.06 18.97
CA ASP A 566 30.39 -56.49 18.27
C ASP A 566 31.23 -55.56 19.15
N GLN A 567 30.59 -54.71 19.97
CA GLN A 567 31.27 -53.63 20.71
C GLN A 567 31.21 -53.76 22.24
N PHE A 568 30.28 -54.55 22.78
CA PHE A 568 30.01 -54.60 24.23
C PHE A 568 29.95 -56.04 24.77
N HIS A 569 30.72 -56.96 24.19
CA HIS A 569 30.69 -58.42 24.47
C HIS A 569 30.95 -58.82 25.94
N HIS A 570 31.47 -57.91 26.76
CA HIS A 570 31.71 -58.13 28.20
C HIS A 570 30.67 -57.46 29.11
N LYS A 571 29.60 -56.89 28.56
CA LYS A 571 28.59 -56.13 29.30
C LYS A 571 27.20 -56.74 29.15
N ASP A 572 26.41 -56.60 30.21
CA ASP A 572 25.01 -57.00 30.20
C ASP A 572 24.19 -56.01 29.35
N LEU A 573 23.58 -56.52 28.27
CA LEU A 573 22.72 -55.72 27.40
C LEU A 573 21.31 -55.61 27.98
N ARG A 574 20.79 -54.39 28.05
CA ARG A 574 19.40 -54.09 28.41
C ARG A 574 18.74 -53.24 27.32
N LEU A 575 17.51 -53.60 26.96
CA LEU A 575 16.80 -52.99 25.84
C LEU A 575 15.61 -52.15 26.35
N GLY A 576 15.58 -50.88 25.96
CA GLY A 576 14.46 -49.97 26.19
C GLY A 576 13.72 -49.65 24.90
N TYR A 577 12.40 -49.48 24.96
CA TYR A 577 11.64 -48.95 23.83
C TYR A 577 10.61 -47.95 24.35
N PHE A 578 10.72 -46.70 23.92
CA PHE A 578 9.97 -45.58 24.50
C PHE A 578 9.05 -44.94 23.47
N SER A 579 7.82 -44.65 23.85
CA SER A 579 6.85 -43.95 23.00
C SER A 579 6.07 -42.92 23.80
N LYS A 580 6.13 -41.64 23.38
CA LYS A 580 5.61 -40.50 24.16
C LYS A 580 4.13 -40.65 24.56
N HIS A 581 3.37 -41.34 23.72
CA HIS A 581 1.93 -41.57 23.90
C HIS A 581 1.59 -43.06 24.10
N GLY A 582 2.58 -43.87 24.48
CA GLY A 582 2.42 -45.29 24.77
C GLY A 582 2.34 -46.18 23.52
N PHE A 583 1.80 -47.38 23.73
CA PHE A 583 1.76 -48.47 22.74
C PHE A 583 0.35 -49.04 22.64
N VAL A 584 0.06 -49.68 21.50
CA VAL A 584 -1.14 -50.51 21.39
C VAL A 584 -0.94 -51.79 22.21
N GLU A 585 -1.91 -52.17 23.05
CA GLU A 585 -1.82 -53.31 23.99
C GLU A 585 -1.32 -54.62 23.35
N LYS A 586 -1.66 -54.86 22.07
CA LYS A 586 -1.20 -56.03 21.31
C LYS A 586 0.33 -56.15 21.19
N MET A 587 1.08 -55.08 21.48
CA MET A 587 2.55 -55.05 21.41
C MET A 587 3.21 -55.56 22.69
N THR A 588 2.49 -55.59 23.83
CA THR A 588 3.05 -56.05 25.12
C THR A 588 3.67 -57.45 25.04
N PRO A 589 3.01 -58.47 24.44
CA PRO A 589 3.62 -59.80 24.32
C PRO A 589 4.91 -59.82 23.47
N VAL A 590 5.06 -58.87 22.54
CA VAL A 590 6.26 -58.75 21.69
C VAL A 590 7.43 -58.21 22.51
N PHE A 591 7.19 -57.17 23.32
CA PHE A 591 8.21 -56.61 24.20
C PHE A 591 8.69 -57.63 25.25
N ASP A 592 7.74 -58.33 25.89
CA ASP A 592 8.04 -59.34 26.90
C ASP A 592 8.88 -60.49 26.32
N ARG A 593 8.48 -61.02 25.16
CA ARG A 593 9.21 -62.09 24.46
C ARG A 593 10.64 -61.68 24.08
N LEU A 594 10.88 -60.40 23.80
CA LEU A 594 12.19 -59.89 23.42
C LEU A 594 13.02 -59.37 24.61
N GLY A 595 12.46 -59.36 25.83
CA GLY A 595 13.11 -58.82 27.02
C GLY A 595 13.31 -57.30 26.95
N ILE A 596 12.39 -56.59 26.32
CA ILE A 596 12.45 -55.13 26.15
C ILE A 596 11.57 -54.47 27.22
N VAL A 597 12.14 -53.51 27.94
CA VAL A 597 11.37 -52.66 28.85
C VAL A 597 10.72 -51.54 28.04
N ALA A 598 9.38 -51.58 27.96
CA ALA A 598 8.59 -50.57 27.27
C ALA A 598 8.21 -49.42 28.22
N GLY A 599 8.34 -48.17 27.78
CA GLY A 599 7.99 -46.98 28.58
C GLY A 599 7.32 -45.87 27.78
N SER A 600 6.63 -44.96 28.47
CA SER A 600 5.99 -43.78 27.90
C SER A 600 6.60 -42.47 28.38
#